data_AF-A0A1T4LPV1-F1
#
_entry.id   AF-A0A1T4LPV1-F1
#
_cell.length_a   1.000
_cell.length_b   1.000
_cell.length_c   1.000
_cell.angle_alpha   90.00
_cell.angle_beta   90.00
_cell.angle_gamma   90.00
#
_symmetry.space_group_name_H-M   'P 1'
#
loop_
_entity.id
_entity.type
_entity.pdbx_description
1 polymer ?
#
loop_
_entity_poly.entity_id
_entity_poly.type
_entity_poly.pdbx_seq_one_letter_code
_entity_poly.pdbx_strand_id
1 'polypeptide(L)'
;MHNSRRSFIQQAGLLAAGMMLPGGLFAQTEKKGLSRDIGLQLYTLRDQLDKDVKSTIIRVAQIGYKEVETYYGYAGEKDKGTFWGLKPSELKALFQEYQLVTPSGHYQLNDYLTRGNGDPAALQPQIDLAASLGQQYFIVPVLPLSLWDKKLKTDDYKFMADQLNKAGELCKKSNLQIGYHNHYWEFKKLADSSTTGYEVMLKNTDPRAGII
;
A
#
# COMPACT_ATOMS: atom_id res chain seq x y z
N MET A 1 25.21 -59.05 28.02
CA MET A 1 25.52 -58.36 26.75
C MET A 1 26.97 -57.90 26.81
N HIS A 2 27.85 -58.41 25.94
CA HIS A 2 29.28 -58.08 25.96
C HIS A 2 29.51 -56.75 25.21
N ASN A 3 29.77 -55.68 25.96
CA ASN A 3 30.18 -54.40 25.39
C ASN A 3 31.65 -54.50 24.95
N SER A 4 31.89 -54.73 23.66
CA SER A 4 33.25 -54.72 23.10
C SER A 4 33.69 -53.29 22.76
N ARG A 5 35.00 -53.05 22.73
CA ARG A 5 35.57 -51.75 22.27
C ARG A 5 35.02 -51.35 20.89
N ARG A 6 34.80 -52.33 20.02
CA ARG A 6 34.18 -52.13 18.69
C ARG A 6 32.74 -51.63 18.81
N SER A 7 31.95 -52.23 19.70
CA SER A 7 30.56 -51.81 19.95
C SER A 7 30.49 -50.40 20.53
N PHE A 8 31.41 -50.04 21.44
CA PHE A 8 31.50 -48.69 22.00
C PHE A 8 31.83 -47.64 20.92
N ILE A 9 32.83 -47.90 20.07
CA ILE A 9 33.20 -46.97 18.99
C ILE A 9 32.06 -46.80 17.98
N GLN A 10 31.35 -47.88 17.64
CA GLN A 10 30.19 -47.81 16.75
C GLN A 10 29.04 -46.98 17.35
N GLN A 11 28.75 -47.17 18.63
CA GLN A 11 27.70 -46.42 19.33
C GLN A 11 28.07 -44.95 19.52
N ALA A 12 29.33 -44.65 19.88
CA ALA A 12 29.83 -43.29 19.99
C ALA A 12 29.84 -42.57 18.64
N GLY A 13 30.21 -43.26 17.55
CA GLY A 13 30.17 -42.73 16.20
C GLY A 13 28.75 -42.42 15.71
N LEU A 14 27.77 -43.29 16.01
CA LEU A 14 26.36 -43.05 15.70
C LEU A 14 25.77 -41.86 16.46
N LEU A 15 26.14 -41.69 17.73
CA LEU A 15 25.77 -40.52 18.54
C LEU A 15 26.36 -39.22 17.98
N ALA A 16 27.65 -39.22 17.63
CA ALA A 16 28.30 -38.06 17.03
C ALA A 16 27.70 -37.70 15.67
N ALA A 17 27.39 -38.69 14.83
CA ALA A 17 26.71 -38.48 13.56
C ALA A 17 25.29 -37.92 13.75
N GLY A 18 24.56 -38.38 14.76
CA GLY A 18 23.25 -37.84 15.13
C GLY A 18 23.27 -36.37 15.59
N MET A 19 24.35 -35.94 16.26
CA MET A 19 24.55 -34.55 16.67
C MET A 19 25.01 -33.63 15.53
N MET A 20 25.59 -34.19 14.46
CA MET A 20 26.00 -33.44 13.26
C MET A 20 24.88 -33.29 12.22
N LEU A 21 23.72 -33.92 12.42
CA LEU A 21 22.54 -33.64 11.62
C LEU A 21 22.08 -32.21 11.90
N PRO A 22 21.94 -31.35 10.87
CA PRO A 22 21.55 -29.96 11.06
C PRO A 22 20.15 -29.87 11.68
N GLY A 23 20.10 -29.56 12.97
CA GLY A 23 19.09 -28.66 13.57
C GLY A 23 17.61 -29.07 13.55
N GLY A 24 17.25 -30.35 13.48
CA GLY A 24 15.84 -30.75 13.31
C GLY A 24 14.99 -31.00 14.57
N LEU A 25 15.53 -30.86 15.79
CA LEU A 25 14.81 -31.24 17.04
C LEU A 25 14.54 -30.12 18.03
N PHE A 26 15.05 -28.91 17.78
CA PHE A 26 14.48 -27.73 18.40
C PHE A 26 13.53 -27.14 17.38
N ALA A 27 12.23 -27.22 17.67
CA ALA A 27 11.29 -26.26 17.13
C ALA A 27 11.76 -24.89 17.62
N GLN A 28 12.71 -24.29 16.91
CA GLN A 28 12.90 -22.87 16.93
C GLN A 28 11.55 -22.35 16.45
N THR A 29 10.72 -21.96 17.40
CA THR A 29 9.75 -20.91 17.13
C THR A 29 10.63 -19.77 16.65
N GLU A 30 10.85 -19.67 15.33
CA GLU A 30 11.26 -18.42 14.75
C GLU A 30 10.33 -17.41 15.41
N LYS A 31 10.90 -16.42 16.09
CA LYS A 31 10.11 -15.31 16.59
C LYS A 31 9.52 -14.63 15.36
N LYS A 32 8.45 -15.19 14.80
CA LYS A 32 7.46 -14.50 13.97
C LYS A 32 6.68 -13.57 14.90
N GLY A 33 7.41 -12.73 15.66
CA GLY A 33 6.87 -11.40 15.93
C GLY A 33 6.57 -10.78 14.57
N LEU A 34 5.55 -9.93 14.49
CA LEU A 34 5.16 -9.26 13.24
C LEU A 34 6.42 -8.83 12.47
N SER A 35 6.74 -9.55 11.38
CA SER A 35 8.00 -9.37 10.64
C SER A 35 7.89 -8.22 9.64
N ARG A 36 7.03 -7.24 9.94
CA ARG A 36 6.80 -6.09 9.09
C ARG A 36 6.87 -4.87 9.98
N ASP A 37 7.75 -3.96 9.62
CA ASP A 37 7.69 -2.60 10.12
C ASP A 37 6.24 -2.12 9.98
N ILE A 38 5.61 -1.76 11.09
CA ILE A 38 4.20 -1.36 11.09
C ILE A 38 4.14 0.04 10.49
N GLY A 39 3.41 0.19 9.38
CA GLY A 39 3.10 1.48 8.77
C GLY A 39 1.93 2.19 9.46
N LEU A 40 1.97 3.52 9.48
CA LEU A 40 0.86 4.36 9.92
C LEU A 40 0.25 5.11 8.73
N GLN A 41 -1.03 4.87 8.45
CA GLN A 41 -1.78 5.71 7.52
C GLN A 41 -2.10 7.06 8.19
N LEU A 42 -1.46 8.11 7.69
CA LEU A 42 -1.48 9.46 8.27
C LEU A 42 -2.87 10.10 8.26
N TYR A 43 -3.81 9.62 7.46
CA TYR A 43 -5.22 10.06 7.50
C TYR A 43 -5.85 9.88 8.89
N THR A 44 -5.34 8.93 9.67
CA THR A 44 -5.72 8.72 11.07
C THR A 44 -5.45 9.95 11.95
N LEU A 45 -4.44 10.75 11.59
CA LEU A 45 -3.98 11.94 12.32
C LEU A 45 -4.33 13.25 11.59
N ARG A 46 -5.30 13.23 10.67
CA ARG A 46 -5.67 14.40 9.85
C ARG A 46 -5.95 15.66 10.66
N ASP A 47 -6.64 15.55 11.79
CA ASP A 47 -6.98 16.70 12.64
C ASP A 47 -5.73 17.30 13.35
N GLN A 48 -4.67 16.51 13.53
CA GLN A 48 -3.39 16.96 14.08
C GLN A 48 -2.50 17.54 12.97
N LEU A 49 -2.50 16.92 11.79
CA LEU A 49 -1.79 17.43 10.60
C LEU A 49 -2.33 18.79 10.17
N ASP A 50 -3.65 19.00 10.22
CA ASP A 50 -4.30 20.29 9.92
C ASP A 50 -3.85 21.42 10.88
N LYS A 51 -3.38 21.06 12.08
CA LYS A 51 -2.92 22.03 13.10
C LYS A 51 -1.42 22.27 13.01
N ASP A 52 -0.63 21.20 12.94
CA ASP A 52 0.82 21.26 12.89
C ASP A 52 1.39 19.98 12.27
N VAL A 53 1.70 20.05 10.99
CA VAL A 53 2.25 18.95 10.21
C VAL A 53 3.60 18.49 10.74
N LYS A 54 4.51 19.43 11.02
CA LYS A 54 5.88 19.12 11.41
C LYS A 54 5.89 18.44 12.76
N SER A 55 5.25 19.04 13.76
CA SER A 55 5.16 18.48 15.11
C SER A 55 4.49 17.11 15.12
N THR A 56 3.42 16.92 14.33
CA THR A 56 2.72 15.64 14.20
C THR A 56 3.63 14.55 13.64
N ILE A 57 4.33 14.81 12.53
CA ILE A 57 5.24 13.83 11.90
C ILE A 57 6.41 13.49 12.84
N ILE A 58 7.00 14.50 13.49
CA ILE A 58 8.06 14.29 14.49
C ILE A 58 7.57 13.37 15.60
N ARG A 59 6.34 13.59 16.08
CA ARG A 59 5.76 12.77 17.15
C ARG A 59 5.52 11.33 16.71
N VAL A 60 5.06 11.11 15.47
CA VAL A 60 4.91 9.77 14.88
C VAL A 60 6.25 9.03 14.88
N ALA A 61 7.33 9.67 14.45
CA ALA A 61 8.67 9.08 14.47
C ALA A 61 9.15 8.78 15.90
N GLN A 62 8.93 9.69 16.85
CA GLN A 62 9.30 9.52 18.26
C GLN A 62 8.54 8.38 18.95
N ILE A 63 7.30 8.09 18.52
CA ILE A 63 6.52 6.94 19.01
C ILE A 63 7.18 5.61 18.56
N GLY A 64 7.91 5.62 17.45
CA GLY A 64 8.66 4.47 16.95
C GLY A 64 8.18 3.95 15.60
N TYR A 65 7.21 4.60 14.96
CA TYR A 65 6.86 4.30 13.57
C TYR A 65 8.05 4.58 12.65
N LYS A 66 8.25 3.71 11.66
CA LYS A 66 9.28 3.84 10.62
C LYS A 66 8.70 4.05 9.24
N GLU A 67 7.46 3.64 9.04
CA GLU A 67 6.76 3.74 7.78
C GLU A 67 5.47 4.55 7.96
N VAL A 68 5.19 5.43 7.02
CA VAL A 68 3.96 6.23 6.97
C VAL A 68 3.38 6.23 5.57
N GLU A 69 2.06 6.19 5.47
CA GLU A 69 1.34 6.36 4.21
C GLU A 69 0.75 7.77 4.16
N THR A 70 1.10 8.54 3.11
CA THR A 70 0.57 9.90 2.93
C THR A 70 -0.83 9.87 2.35
N TYR A 71 -1.54 11.00 2.44
CA TYR A 71 -2.81 11.18 1.76
C TYR A 71 -2.94 12.58 1.19
N TYR A 72 -3.59 12.68 0.03
CA TYR A 72 -4.15 13.89 -0.56
C TYR A 72 -3.19 15.08 -0.70
N GLY A 73 -2.00 14.89 -1.29
CA GLY A 73 -1.10 15.98 -1.66
C GLY A 73 -1.57 16.87 -2.83
N TYR A 74 -2.85 16.77 -3.22
CA TYR A 74 -3.38 17.31 -4.48
C TYR A 74 -4.86 17.77 -4.40
N ALA A 75 -5.51 17.72 -3.23
CA ALA A 75 -6.97 17.90 -3.19
C ALA A 75 -7.39 19.39 -3.19
N GLY A 76 -7.44 20.00 -4.38
CA GLY A 76 -8.23 21.21 -4.67
C GLY A 76 -7.50 22.55 -4.50
N GLU A 77 -8.25 23.65 -4.49
CA GLU A 77 -7.73 25.03 -4.47
C GLU A 77 -6.75 25.33 -3.32
N LYS A 78 -6.81 24.55 -2.23
CA LYS A 78 -6.00 24.72 -1.02
C LYS A 78 -4.66 23.99 -1.04
N ASP A 79 -4.56 22.84 -1.71
CA ASP A 79 -3.37 21.97 -1.68
C ASP A 79 -2.84 21.74 -3.12
N LYS A 80 -2.37 22.82 -3.75
CA LYS A 80 -1.82 22.87 -5.11
C LYS A 80 -0.47 22.16 -5.23
N GLY A 81 -0.44 20.85 -5.00
CA GLY A 81 0.78 20.03 -5.03
C GLY A 81 1.58 20.09 -3.73
N THR A 82 0.91 20.34 -2.61
CA THR A 82 1.48 20.33 -1.26
C THR A 82 0.83 19.27 -0.40
N PHE A 83 1.58 18.72 0.55
CA PHE A 83 1.05 17.84 1.59
C PHE A 83 0.85 18.65 2.86
N TRP A 84 -0.40 19.00 3.15
CA TRP A 84 -0.80 19.74 4.35
C TRP A 84 -0.04 21.08 4.47
N GLY A 85 0.18 21.77 3.35
CA GLY A 85 0.96 23.01 3.29
C GLY A 85 2.49 22.86 3.20
N LEU A 86 3.04 21.64 3.21
CA LEU A 86 4.46 21.39 2.90
C LEU A 86 4.66 21.05 1.42
N LYS A 87 5.71 21.60 0.81
CA LYS A 87 6.16 21.14 -0.51
C LYS A 87 6.67 19.70 -0.40
N PRO A 88 6.59 18.90 -1.47
CA PRO A 88 7.10 17.52 -1.46
C PRO A 88 8.57 17.42 -1.05
N SER A 89 9.40 18.38 -1.45
CA SER A 89 10.82 18.43 -1.06
C SER A 89 11.01 18.67 0.45
N GLU A 90 10.18 19.50 1.07
CA GLU A 90 10.21 19.78 2.51
C GLU A 90 9.71 18.57 3.30
N LEU A 91 8.64 17.93 2.85
CA LEU A 91 8.12 16.71 3.46
C LEU A 91 9.15 15.58 3.37
N LYS A 92 9.79 15.41 2.20
CA LYS A 92 10.83 14.40 2.00
C LYS A 92 12.03 14.63 2.92
N ALA A 93 12.48 15.88 3.05
CA ALA A 93 13.56 16.22 3.97
C ALA A 93 13.19 15.91 5.43
N LEU A 94 11.95 16.22 5.84
CA LEU A 94 11.45 15.90 7.17
C LEU A 94 11.40 14.39 7.41
N PHE A 95 10.91 13.60 6.45
CA PHE A 95 10.93 12.14 6.56
C PHE A 95 12.36 11.59 6.67
N GLN A 96 13.30 12.13 5.89
CA GLN A 96 14.72 11.74 5.97
C GLN A 96 15.34 12.07 7.32
N GLU A 97 15.11 13.27 7.86
CA GLU A 97 15.64 13.71 9.17
C GLU A 97 15.20 12.78 10.30
N TYR A 98 13.94 12.33 10.25
CA TYR A 98 13.36 11.47 11.28
C TYR A 98 13.35 9.97 10.92
N GLN A 99 14.07 9.58 9.87
CA GLN A 99 14.20 8.20 9.40
C GLN A 99 12.84 7.51 9.17
N LEU A 100 11.89 8.26 8.63
CA LEU A 100 10.62 7.77 8.15
C LEU A 100 10.71 7.48 6.65
N VAL A 101 10.02 6.42 6.21
CA VAL A 101 9.79 6.13 4.79
C VAL A 101 8.31 6.21 4.47
N THR A 102 8.01 6.53 3.20
CA THR A 102 6.65 6.47 2.68
C THR A 102 6.66 5.64 1.39
N PRO A 103 6.40 4.33 1.46
CA PRO A 103 6.36 3.49 0.26
C PRO A 103 5.07 3.70 -0.54
N SER A 104 4.01 4.20 0.09
CA SER A 104 2.71 4.40 -0.54
C SER A 104 2.07 5.74 -0.16
N GLY A 105 1.10 6.17 -0.98
CA GLY A 105 0.26 7.32 -0.69
C GLY A 105 -1.12 7.21 -1.35
N HIS A 106 -2.11 7.85 -0.73
CA HIS A 106 -3.49 7.96 -1.22
C HIS A 106 -3.67 9.17 -2.14
N TYR A 107 -4.10 8.90 -3.39
CA TYR A 107 -4.26 9.87 -4.46
C TYR A 107 -5.69 9.84 -5.04
N GLN A 108 -6.41 10.96 -4.96
CA GLN A 108 -7.80 11.01 -5.41
C GLN A 108 -7.89 11.20 -6.92
N LEU A 109 -8.52 10.23 -7.59
CA LEU A 109 -8.79 10.28 -9.03
C LEU A 109 -10.27 10.55 -9.34
N ASN A 110 -10.93 11.42 -8.56
CA ASN A 110 -12.37 11.71 -8.68
C ASN A 110 -12.76 12.06 -10.13
N ASP A 111 -12.08 13.02 -10.75
CA ASP A 111 -12.40 13.45 -12.12
C ASP A 111 -11.98 12.43 -13.17
N TYR A 112 -10.78 11.84 -13.00
CA TYR A 112 -10.24 10.87 -13.95
C TYR A 112 -11.05 9.58 -14.03
N LEU A 113 -11.65 9.14 -12.92
CA LEU A 113 -12.54 7.98 -12.84
C LEU A 113 -14.02 8.32 -13.07
N THR A 114 -14.38 9.59 -13.28
CA THR A 114 -15.74 9.99 -13.64
C THR A 114 -15.90 10.05 -15.15
N ARG A 115 -16.91 9.35 -15.68
CA ARG A 115 -17.22 9.33 -17.12
C ARG A 115 -17.51 10.74 -17.63
N GLY A 116 -16.91 11.10 -18.75
CA GLY A 116 -17.05 12.42 -19.37
C GLY A 116 -16.07 13.48 -18.84
N ASN A 117 -15.43 13.25 -17.69
CA ASN A 117 -14.37 14.11 -17.17
C ASN A 117 -13.01 13.57 -17.61
N GLY A 118 -12.66 12.34 -17.18
CA GLY A 118 -11.59 11.50 -17.76
C GLY A 118 -10.22 12.16 -17.99
N ASP A 119 -9.97 13.34 -17.43
CA ASP A 119 -8.91 14.24 -17.88
C ASP A 119 -7.55 13.71 -17.41
N PRO A 120 -6.66 13.29 -18.34
CA PRO A 120 -5.31 12.86 -17.98
C PRO A 120 -4.49 13.95 -17.29
N ALA A 121 -4.84 15.23 -17.45
CA ALA A 121 -4.16 16.34 -16.78
C ALA A 121 -4.30 16.28 -15.25
N ALA A 122 -5.35 15.64 -14.73
CA ALA A 122 -5.53 15.44 -13.29
C ALA A 122 -4.64 14.32 -12.71
N LEU A 123 -4.09 13.45 -13.56
CA LEU A 123 -3.35 12.26 -13.14
C LEU A 123 -1.84 12.50 -13.05
N GLN A 124 -1.22 13.11 -14.07
CA GLN A 124 0.24 13.27 -14.12
C GLN A 124 0.82 14.04 -12.93
N PRO A 125 0.22 15.17 -12.47
CA PRO A 125 0.73 15.88 -11.30
C PRO A 125 0.75 15.00 -10.03
N GLN A 126 -0.23 14.11 -9.86
CA GLN A 126 -0.28 13.21 -8.71
C GLN A 126 0.81 12.14 -8.79
N ILE A 127 1.05 11.59 -9.99
CA ILE A 127 2.16 10.65 -10.25
C ILE A 127 3.51 11.31 -9.91
N ASP A 128 3.71 12.56 -10.35
CA ASP A 128 4.94 13.31 -10.10
C ASP A 128 5.14 13.58 -8.61
N LEU A 129 4.07 13.88 -7.87
CA LEU A 129 4.12 14.02 -6.40
C LEU A 129 4.59 12.72 -5.74
N ALA A 130 3.98 11.59 -6.08
CA ALA A 130 4.35 10.29 -5.54
C ALA A 130 5.81 9.94 -5.83
N ALA A 131 6.23 10.12 -7.09
CA ALA A 131 7.60 9.88 -7.52
C ALA A 131 8.60 10.82 -6.80
N SER A 132 8.24 12.08 -6.57
CA SER A 132 9.10 13.05 -5.88
C SER A 132 9.40 12.63 -4.42
N LEU A 133 8.42 12.03 -3.74
CA LEU A 133 8.58 11.46 -2.40
C LEU A 133 9.34 10.12 -2.40
N GLY A 134 9.55 9.50 -3.57
CA GLY A 134 10.18 8.19 -3.69
C GLY A 134 9.25 7.04 -3.33
N GLN A 135 7.94 7.23 -3.48
CA GLN A 135 6.97 6.16 -3.27
C GLN A 135 7.11 5.06 -4.32
N GLN A 136 6.64 3.88 -3.96
CA GLN A 136 6.55 2.68 -4.81
C GLN A 136 5.11 2.40 -5.22
N TYR A 137 4.14 2.77 -4.38
CA TYR A 137 2.72 2.49 -4.60
C TYR A 137 1.88 3.76 -4.68
N PHE A 138 1.13 3.88 -5.77
CA PHE A 138 0.15 4.93 -6.01
C PHE A 138 -1.24 4.36 -5.73
N ILE A 139 -1.82 4.67 -4.56
CA ILE A 139 -3.08 4.07 -4.13
C ILE A 139 -4.24 5.02 -4.42
N VAL A 140 -5.19 4.55 -5.23
CA VAL A 140 -6.48 5.21 -5.45
C VAL A 140 -7.41 4.77 -4.31
N PRO A 141 -7.77 5.66 -3.38
CA PRO A 141 -8.29 5.21 -2.10
C PRO A 141 -9.78 4.93 -2.11
N VAL A 142 -10.52 5.43 -3.09
CA VAL A 142 -11.99 5.34 -3.08
C VAL A 142 -12.59 5.61 -4.46
N LEU A 143 -13.83 5.18 -4.66
CA LEU A 143 -14.69 5.62 -5.77
C LEU A 143 -14.86 7.14 -5.79
N PRO A 144 -15.08 7.74 -6.99
CA PRO A 144 -15.45 9.13 -7.09
C PRO A 144 -16.62 9.51 -6.17
N LEU A 145 -16.47 10.62 -5.43
CA LEU A 145 -17.48 11.08 -4.45
C LEU A 145 -18.88 11.22 -5.07
N SER A 146 -18.96 11.67 -6.32
CA SER A 146 -20.20 11.87 -7.08
C SER A 146 -20.96 10.56 -7.39
N LEU A 147 -20.37 9.41 -7.08
CA LEU A 147 -20.94 8.08 -7.33
C LEU A 147 -21.39 7.37 -6.04
N TRP A 148 -21.08 7.90 -4.85
CA TRP A 148 -21.31 7.20 -3.58
C TRP A 148 -22.77 6.86 -3.29
N ASP A 149 -23.69 7.73 -3.72
CA ASP A 149 -25.14 7.54 -3.54
C ASP A 149 -25.82 6.92 -4.77
N LYS A 150 -25.06 6.57 -5.81
CA LYS A 150 -25.60 6.00 -7.05
C LYS A 150 -25.64 4.48 -7.00
N LYS A 151 -26.67 3.91 -7.63
CA LYS A 151 -26.72 2.48 -7.92
C LYS A 151 -25.99 2.22 -9.24
N LEU A 152 -24.71 1.91 -9.14
CA LEU A 152 -23.84 1.71 -10.30
C LEU A 152 -24.19 0.43 -11.06
N LYS A 153 -23.90 0.44 -12.36
CA LYS A 153 -24.06 -0.67 -13.30
C LYS A 153 -22.72 -1.36 -13.56
N THR A 154 -22.78 -2.52 -14.21
CA THR A 154 -21.60 -3.28 -14.63
C THR A 154 -20.66 -2.43 -15.49
N ASP A 155 -21.21 -1.61 -16.39
CA ASP A 155 -20.42 -0.77 -17.29
C ASP A 155 -19.66 0.36 -16.57
N ASP A 156 -20.18 0.85 -15.44
CA ASP A 156 -19.50 1.89 -14.66
C ASP A 156 -18.19 1.37 -14.05
N TYR A 157 -18.22 0.15 -13.50
CA TYR A 157 -17.03 -0.50 -12.96
C TYR A 157 -16.05 -0.95 -14.04
N LYS A 158 -16.52 -1.37 -15.21
CA LYS A 158 -15.64 -1.65 -16.36
C LYS A 158 -14.91 -0.40 -16.83
N PHE A 159 -15.61 0.72 -16.93
CA PHE A 159 -14.99 2.01 -17.27
C PHE A 159 -13.89 2.37 -16.26
N MET A 160 -14.16 2.27 -14.95
CA MET A 160 -13.15 2.55 -13.93
C MET A 160 -11.96 1.58 -14.02
N ALA A 161 -12.20 0.29 -14.27
CA ALA A 161 -11.13 -0.69 -14.46
C ALA A 161 -10.23 -0.34 -15.66
N ASP A 162 -10.82 0.05 -16.80
CA ASP A 162 -10.07 0.49 -17.98
C ASP A 162 -9.24 1.74 -17.70
N GLN A 163 -9.79 2.70 -16.95
CA GLN A 163 -9.07 3.91 -16.55
C GLN A 163 -7.92 3.58 -15.58
N LEU A 164 -8.13 2.69 -14.61
CA LEU A 164 -7.07 2.22 -13.71
C LEU A 164 -5.94 1.51 -14.47
N ASN A 165 -6.26 0.71 -15.50
CA ASN A 165 -5.24 0.09 -16.36
C ASN A 165 -4.39 1.13 -17.08
N LYS A 166 -5.02 2.15 -17.68
CA LYS A 166 -4.32 3.26 -18.33
C LYS A 166 -3.45 4.05 -17.35
N ALA A 167 -3.98 4.31 -16.15
CA ALA A 167 -3.23 4.98 -15.10
C ALA A 167 -2.04 4.14 -14.62
N GLY A 168 -2.18 2.82 -14.54
CA GLY A 168 -1.10 1.89 -14.20
C GLY A 168 0.07 1.96 -15.19
N GLU A 169 -0.21 2.03 -16.49
CA GLU A 169 0.83 2.19 -17.51
C GLU A 169 1.54 3.55 -17.43
N LEU A 170 0.86 4.61 -16.98
CA LEU A 170 1.49 5.91 -16.71
C LEU A 170 2.33 5.87 -15.43
N CYS A 171 1.80 5.32 -14.34
CA CYS A 171 2.51 5.15 -13.06
C CYS A 171 3.82 4.38 -13.25
N LYS A 172 3.80 3.32 -14.08
CA LYS A 172 4.96 2.49 -14.37
C LYS A 172 6.12 3.27 -14.99
N LYS A 173 5.85 4.30 -15.81
CA LYS A 173 6.89 5.17 -16.38
C LYS A 173 7.65 5.95 -15.31
N SER A 174 7.05 6.13 -14.15
CA SER A 174 7.63 6.78 -12.97
C SER A 174 8.04 5.77 -11.88
N ASN A 175 8.18 4.48 -12.22
CA ASN A 175 8.50 3.38 -11.30
C ASN A 175 7.48 3.19 -10.15
N LEU A 176 6.22 3.55 -10.38
CA LEU A 176 5.13 3.37 -9.42
C LEU A 176 4.24 2.20 -9.84
N GLN A 177 3.77 1.43 -8.87
CA GLN A 177 2.70 0.46 -9.04
C GLN A 177 1.38 1.07 -8.56
N ILE A 178 0.36 1.04 -9.40
CA ILE A 178 -0.98 1.50 -9.00
C ILE A 178 -1.70 0.45 -8.17
N GLY A 179 -2.47 0.91 -7.19
CA GLY A 179 -3.44 0.10 -6.46
C GLY A 179 -4.78 0.82 -6.31
N TYR A 180 -5.83 0.07 -6.05
CA TYR A 180 -7.17 0.57 -5.74
C TYR A 180 -7.63 0.01 -4.40
N HIS A 181 -7.94 0.89 -3.45
CA HIS A 181 -8.44 0.52 -2.13
C HIS A 181 -9.98 0.40 -2.20
N ASN A 182 -10.50 -0.82 -2.14
CA ASN A 182 -11.94 -1.04 -2.14
C ASN A 182 -12.59 -0.55 -0.85
N HIS A 183 -13.85 -0.15 -0.96
CA HIS A 183 -14.70 0.16 0.17
C HIS A 183 -15.99 -0.68 0.11
N TYR A 184 -16.94 -0.40 1.00
CA TYR A 184 -18.18 -1.17 1.09
C TYR A 184 -19.10 -1.00 -0.15
N TRP A 185 -18.95 0.08 -0.92
CA TRP A 185 -19.80 0.34 -2.10
C TRP A 185 -19.60 -0.71 -3.20
N GLU A 186 -18.37 -1.14 -3.40
CA GLU A 186 -17.92 -2.09 -4.41
C GLU A 186 -18.48 -3.48 -4.16
N PHE A 187 -18.91 -3.78 -2.93
CA PHE A 187 -19.57 -5.04 -2.56
C PHE A 187 -21.09 -4.98 -2.71
N LYS A 188 -21.69 -3.83 -3.02
CA LYS A 188 -23.13 -3.74 -3.31
C LYS A 188 -23.45 -4.46 -4.62
N LYS A 189 -24.65 -5.05 -4.70
CA LYS A 189 -25.17 -5.62 -5.94
C LYS A 189 -25.42 -4.52 -6.96
N LEU A 190 -25.00 -4.78 -8.20
CA LEU A 190 -25.12 -3.82 -9.29
C LEU A 190 -26.58 -3.61 -9.71
N ALA A 191 -26.88 -2.48 -10.34
CA ALA A 191 -28.23 -2.17 -10.80
C ALA A 191 -28.74 -3.12 -11.88
N ASP A 192 -27.83 -3.73 -12.64
CA ASP A 192 -28.08 -4.54 -13.83
C ASP A 192 -27.62 -6.00 -13.71
N SER A 193 -27.08 -6.41 -12.55
CA SER A 193 -26.49 -7.73 -12.37
C SER A 193 -26.48 -8.18 -10.91
N SER A 194 -26.47 -9.49 -10.68
CA SER A 194 -26.29 -10.10 -9.35
C SER A 194 -24.83 -10.17 -8.90
N THR A 195 -23.88 -9.68 -9.70
CA THR A 195 -22.46 -9.53 -9.32
C THR A 195 -22.23 -8.26 -8.48
N THR A 196 -20.99 -8.03 -8.05
CA THR A 196 -20.57 -6.81 -7.35
C THR A 196 -19.56 -6.00 -8.18
N GLY A 197 -19.40 -4.73 -7.86
CA GLY A 197 -18.38 -3.89 -8.50
C GLY A 197 -16.96 -4.41 -8.29
N TYR A 198 -16.68 -4.95 -7.10
CA TYR A 198 -15.42 -5.58 -6.75
C TYR A 198 -15.09 -6.76 -7.68
N GLU A 199 -16.06 -7.66 -7.91
CA GLU A 199 -15.89 -8.80 -8.85
C GLU A 199 -15.66 -8.34 -10.29
N VAL A 200 -16.31 -7.25 -10.71
CA VAL A 200 -16.09 -6.66 -12.03
C VAL A 200 -14.69 -6.08 -12.12
N MET A 201 -14.24 -5.28 -11.15
CA MET A 201 -12.90 -4.70 -11.18
C MET A 201 -11.81 -5.77 -11.21
N LEU A 202 -11.86 -6.77 -10.30
CA LEU A 202 -10.87 -7.87 -10.28
C LEU A 202 -10.72 -8.60 -11.62
N LYS A 203 -11.80 -8.73 -12.39
CA LYS A 203 -11.79 -9.41 -13.70
C LYS A 203 -11.29 -8.51 -14.85
N ASN A 204 -11.36 -7.19 -14.68
CA ASN A 204 -11.11 -6.23 -15.77
C ASN A 204 -9.88 -5.34 -15.51
N THR A 205 -9.24 -5.40 -14.34
CA THR A 205 -7.96 -4.74 -14.07
C THR A 205 -6.77 -5.67 -14.32
N ASP A 206 -5.65 -5.10 -14.76
CA ASP A 206 -4.37 -5.81 -14.88
C ASP A 206 -4.01 -6.43 -13.52
N PRO A 207 -3.63 -7.71 -13.43
CA PRO A 207 -3.24 -8.35 -12.16
C PRO A 207 -2.09 -7.66 -11.42
N ARG A 208 -1.30 -6.83 -12.10
CA ARG A 208 -0.24 -6.01 -11.50
C ARG A 208 -0.80 -4.74 -10.85
N ALA A 209 -1.97 -4.27 -11.27
CA ALA A 209 -2.74 -3.26 -10.53
C ALA A 209 -3.37 -3.98 -9.32
N GLY A 210 -2.92 -3.63 -8.12
CA GLY A 210 -3.44 -4.26 -6.91
C GLY A 210 -4.84 -3.75 -6.61
N ILE A 211 -5.86 -4.61 -6.64
CA ILE A 211 -7.15 -4.29 -6.00
C ILE A 211 -7.05 -4.81 -4.56
N ILE A 212 -7.08 -3.89 -3.60
CA ILE A 212 -6.72 -4.10 -2.19
C ILE A 212 -7.91 -3.76 -1.29
#